data_AF-A0A7X6VKF1-F1
#
_entry.id   AF-A0A7X6VKF1-F1
#
_cell.length_a   1.000
_cell.length_b   1.000
_cell.length_c   1.000
_cell.angle_alpha   90.00
_cell.angle_beta   90.00
_cell.angle_gamma   90.00
#
_symmetry.space_group_name_H-M   'P 1'
#
loop_
_entity.id
_entity.type
_entity.pdbx_description
1 polymer ?
#
loop_
_entity_poly.entity_id
_entity_poly.type
_entity_poly.pdbx_seq_one_letter_code
_entity_poly.pdbx_strand_id
1 'polypeptide(L)'
;YLWRGKQIKLETEYIIKHRLEPALRASRSSLNNIVKAQVYMRDVEDFPAFREVWNKYFPENPPVTTLIPTATPGFAISEAAIEITVLALADAGKTKKEIIKSDLFTGYENQTVAIKAGDLLFITGLMAADENGVASGCEIDSRQPYFGSTAQCQMEYILKNAEKICQMAGTSLKNVVRIQQFHTDLSEFYPAYQSWQKNLPGQALPFSAVEVPAPLPIPGCTILTDLWVYVP
;
A
#
# COMPACT_ATOMS: atom_id res chain seq x y z
N TYR A 1 12.26 -26.48 -1.85
CA TYR A 1 12.74 -25.79 -0.64
C TYR A 1 14.09 -25.05 -0.82
N LEU A 2 15.08 -25.53 -1.60
CA LEU A 2 16.39 -24.85 -1.73
C LEU A 2 16.43 -23.47 -2.44
N TRP A 3 15.33 -23.02 -3.05
CA TRP A 3 15.32 -21.85 -3.95
C TRP A 3 14.28 -20.76 -3.59
N ARG A 4 13.55 -20.93 -2.47
CA ARG A 4 12.49 -19.99 -2.05
C ARG A 4 13.09 -18.60 -1.82
N GLY A 5 12.42 -17.54 -2.32
CA GLY A 5 12.93 -16.18 -2.27
C GLY A 5 14.08 -15.84 -3.23
N LYS A 6 14.68 -16.79 -3.95
CA LYS A 6 15.75 -16.46 -4.94
C LYS A 6 15.17 -15.78 -6.18
N GLN A 7 14.05 -16.28 -6.69
CA GLN A 7 13.39 -15.74 -7.89
C GLN A 7 12.98 -14.28 -7.68
N ILE A 8 12.20 -13.99 -6.63
CA ILE A 8 11.72 -12.64 -6.34
C ILE A 8 12.86 -11.64 -6.19
N LYS A 9 13.98 -12.03 -5.57
CA LYS A 9 15.16 -11.17 -5.43
C LYS A 9 15.76 -10.79 -6.77
N LEU A 10 15.98 -11.79 -7.63
CA LEU A 10 16.55 -11.61 -8.97
C LEU A 10 15.61 -10.78 -9.86
N GLU A 11 14.31 -11.06 -9.84
CA GLU A 11 13.32 -10.30 -10.62
C GLU A 11 13.20 -8.85 -10.13
N THR A 12 13.18 -8.62 -8.81
CA THR A 12 13.15 -7.28 -8.24
C THR A 12 14.39 -6.48 -8.64
N GLU A 13 15.58 -7.06 -8.50
CA GLU A 13 16.83 -6.41 -8.89
C GLU A 13 16.88 -6.14 -10.40
N TYR A 14 16.41 -7.09 -11.22
CA TYR A 14 16.34 -6.92 -12.65
C TYR A 14 15.38 -5.78 -13.05
N ILE A 15 14.19 -5.72 -12.46
CA ILE A 15 13.21 -4.66 -12.71
C ILE A 15 13.80 -3.30 -12.35
N ILE A 16 14.45 -3.16 -11.19
CA ILE A 16 15.04 -1.89 -10.77
C ILE A 16 16.14 -1.45 -11.75
N LYS A 17 17.15 -2.29 -12.01
CA LYS A 17 18.32 -1.91 -12.83
C LYS A 17 18.03 -1.80 -14.32
N HIS A 18 17.20 -2.69 -14.86
CA HIS A 18 17.06 -2.87 -16.30
C HIS A 18 15.72 -2.35 -16.84
N ARG A 19 14.75 -2.01 -15.98
CA ARG A 19 13.48 -1.41 -16.39
C ARG A 19 13.29 -0.01 -15.80
N LEU A 20 13.27 0.11 -14.47
CA LEU A 20 12.95 1.37 -13.80
C LEU A 20 14.04 2.44 -14.00
N GLU A 21 15.31 2.13 -13.71
CA GLU A 21 16.41 3.08 -13.87
C GLU A 21 16.52 3.66 -15.30
N PRO A 22 16.53 2.83 -16.37
CA PRO A 22 16.56 3.35 -17.74
C PRO A 22 15.34 4.21 -18.09
N ALA A 23 14.14 3.80 -17.69
CA ALA A 23 12.90 4.52 -17.98
C ALA A 23 12.85 5.88 -17.26
N LEU A 24 13.27 5.93 -16.00
CA LEU A 24 13.36 7.16 -15.23
C LEU A 24 14.40 8.10 -15.82
N ARG A 25 15.59 7.60 -16.18
CA ARG A 25 16.63 8.40 -16.82
C ARG A 25 16.16 8.98 -18.16
N ALA A 26 15.51 8.18 -18.99
CA ALA A 26 14.92 8.65 -20.25
C ALA A 26 13.88 9.75 -20.03
N SER A 27 13.19 9.72 -18.89
CA SER A 27 12.20 10.71 -18.46
C SER A 27 12.80 11.88 -17.66
N ARG A 28 14.14 12.02 -17.61
CA ARG A 28 14.85 13.02 -16.80
C ARG A 28 14.46 12.96 -15.32
N SER A 29 14.52 11.75 -14.77
CA SER A 29 14.24 11.41 -13.36
C SER A 29 15.27 10.37 -12.87
N SER A 30 15.15 9.94 -11.62
CA SER A 30 15.99 8.93 -10.99
C SER A 30 15.19 8.14 -9.93
N LEU A 31 15.75 7.02 -9.44
CA LEU A 31 15.13 6.24 -8.37
C LEU A 31 14.82 7.10 -7.13
N ASN A 32 15.69 8.07 -6.83
CA ASN A 32 15.51 8.99 -5.71
C ASN A 32 14.26 9.87 -5.83
N ASN A 33 13.69 10.03 -7.03
CA ASN A 33 12.50 10.83 -7.24
C ASN A 33 11.20 10.01 -7.23
N ILE A 34 11.27 8.70 -7.02
CA ILE A 34 10.07 7.87 -6.86
C ILE A 34 9.37 8.30 -5.57
N VAL A 35 8.08 8.62 -5.68
CA VAL A 35 7.23 9.01 -4.56
C VAL A 35 6.28 7.89 -4.14
N LYS A 36 5.90 7.03 -5.09
CA LYS A 36 4.97 5.91 -4.84
C LYS A 36 5.33 4.69 -5.65
N ALA A 37 5.15 3.52 -5.05
CA ALA A 37 5.20 2.22 -5.70
C ALA A 37 3.94 1.40 -5.38
N GLN A 38 3.42 0.70 -6.38
CA GLN A 38 2.49 -0.42 -6.20
C GLN A 38 3.20 -1.68 -6.67
N VAL A 39 3.24 -2.68 -5.79
CA VAL A 39 4.01 -3.90 -5.97
C VAL A 39 3.04 -5.07 -5.88
N TYR A 40 2.76 -5.68 -7.01
CA TYR A 40 1.94 -6.89 -7.08
C TYR A 40 2.85 -8.11 -6.98
N MET A 41 2.50 -9.08 -6.14
CA MET A 41 3.31 -10.27 -5.89
C MET A 41 2.48 -11.54 -5.88
N ARG A 42 2.99 -12.59 -6.53
CA ARG A 42 2.30 -13.87 -6.67
C ARG A 42 2.28 -14.68 -5.37
N ASP A 43 3.37 -14.65 -4.60
CA ASP A 43 3.49 -15.35 -3.32
C ASP A 43 3.74 -14.32 -2.21
N VAL A 44 2.84 -14.27 -1.23
CA VAL A 44 2.92 -13.43 -0.02
C VAL A 44 4.20 -13.74 0.79
N GLU A 45 4.67 -14.99 0.72
CA GLU A 45 5.81 -15.46 1.50
C GLU A 45 7.16 -14.96 0.95
N ASP A 46 7.15 -14.40 -0.26
CA ASP A 46 8.31 -13.77 -0.87
C ASP A 46 8.52 -12.33 -0.36
N PHE A 47 7.61 -11.77 0.46
CA PHE A 47 7.74 -10.39 0.97
C PHE A 47 9.04 -10.09 1.70
N PRO A 48 9.55 -10.92 2.61
CA PRO A 48 10.84 -10.66 3.27
C PRO A 48 12.00 -10.60 2.25
N ALA A 49 11.97 -11.47 1.24
CA ALA A 49 12.99 -11.54 0.22
C ALA A 49 12.93 -10.33 -0.74
N PHE A 50 11.73 -9.88 -1.11
CA PHE A 50 11.51 -8.61 -1.83
C PHE A 50 12.05 -7.42 -1.01
N ARG A 51 11.64 -7.29 0.26
CA ARG A 51 12.03 -6.21 1.17
C ARG A 51 13.54 -6.08 1.30
N GLU A 52 14.25 -7.20 1.39
CA GLU A 52 15.71 -7.21 1.46
C GLU A 52 16.35 -6.52 0.25
N VAL A 53 15.84 -6.76 -0.96
CA VAL A 53 16.34 -6.10 -2.18
C VAL A 53 15.87 -4.66 -2.23
N TRP A 54 14.59 -4.41 -1.96
CA TRP A 54 14.01 -3.07 -1.98
C TRP A 54 14.76 -2.09 -1.07
N ASN A 55 15.07 -2.51 0.16
CA ASN A 55 15.81 -1.70 1.13
C ASN A 55 17.28 -1.45 0.75
N LYS A 56 17.88 -2.28 -0.12
CA LYS A 56 19.23 -2.00 -0.67
C LYS A 56 19.21 -0.82 -1.63
N TYR A 57 18.14 -0.65 -2.40
CA TYR A 57 17.99 0.45 -3.35
C TYR A 57 17.37 1.71 -2.72
N PHE A 58 16.59 1.55 -1.66
CA PHE A 58 15.92 2.64 -0.95
C PHE A 58 16.21 2.59 0.56
N PRO A 59 17.47 2.80 0.99
CA PRO A 59 17.88 2.64 2.38
C PRO A 59 17.34 3.74 3.30
N GLU A 60 17.07 4.94 2.77
CA GLU A 60 16.56 6.07 3.52
C GLU A 60 15.35 6.67 2.80
N ASN A 61 14.25 6.86 3.54
CA ASN A 61 13.00 7.43 3.03
C ASN A 61 12.54 6.75 1.71
N PRO A 62 12.26 5.44 1.73
CA PRO A 62 11.79 4.73 0.54
C PRO A 62 10.49 5.33 0.00
N PRO A 63 10.14 5.09 -1.27
CA PRO A 63 8.83 5.47 -1.77
C PRO A 63 7.72 4.80 -0.96
N VAL A 64 6.55 5.44 -0.86
CA VAL A 64 5.40 4.81 -0.21
C VAL A 64 5.01 3.59 -1.04
N THR A 65 4.86 2.43 -0.40
CA THR A 65 4.73 1.15 -1.11
C THR A 65 3.47 0.44 -0.70
N THR A 66 2.65 0.04 -1.67
CA THR A 66 1.50 -0.84 -1.45
C THR A 66 1.84 -2.23 -1.97
N LEU A 67 1.90 -3.23 -1.07
CA LEU A 67 2.20 -4.63 -1.38
C LEU A 67 0.90 -5.42 -1.55
N ILE A 68 0.65 -5.89 -2.76
CA ILE A 68 -0.65 -6.42 -3.18
C ILE A 68 -0.45 -7.88 -3.63
N PRO A 69 -1.12 -8.87 -3.00
CA PRO A 69 -1.08 -10.24 -3.51
C PRO A 69 -1.86 -10.35 -4.83
N THR A 70 -1.43 -11.24 -5.72
CA THR A 70 -2.13 -11.54 -6.98
C THR A 70 -2.42 -13.03 -7.13
N ALA A 71 -3.42 -13.37 -7.95
CA ALA A 71 -3.81 -14.74 -8.25
C ALA A 71 -2.69 -15.50 -8.99
N THR A 72 -2.88 -16.81 -9.20
CA THR A 72 -1.98 -17.61 -10.04
C THR A 72 -2.78 -18.25 -11.18
N PRO A 73 -2.49 -17.93 -12.46
CA PRO A 73 -1.56 -16.88 -12.92
C PRO A 73 -2.10 -15.48 -12.62
N GLY A 74 -1.20 -14.55 -12.27
CA GLY A 74 -1.57 -13.19 -11.84
C GLY A 74 -1.01 -12.07 -12.72
N PHE A 75 -0.19 -12.42 -13.71
CA PHE A 75 0.51 -11.48 -14.59
C PHE A 75 0.42 -11.94 -16.05
N ALA A 76 0.68 -11.01 -16.98
CA ALA A 76 0.73 -11.31 -18.40
C ALA A 76 1.84 -12.33 -18.76
N ILE A 77 2.90 -12.39 -17.94
CA ILE A 77 3.93 -13.43 -18.00
C ILE A 77 3.66 -14.39 -16.85
N SER A 78 3.15 -15.58 -17.17
CA SER A 78 2.70 -16.57 -16.17
C SER A 78 3.77 -16.93 -15.13
N GLU A 79 5.04 -16.94 -15.53
CA GLU A 79 6.17 -17.30 -14.68
C GLU A 79 6.61 -16.16 -13.76
N ALA A 80 6.24 -14.90 -14.05
CA ALA A 80 6.64 -13.74 -13.27
C ALA A 80 6.15 -13.87 -11.82
N ALA A 81 7.00 -13.49 -10.87
CA ALA A 81 6.67 -13.47 -9.45
C ALA A 81 6.20 -12.09 -8.98
N ILE A 82 6.56 -11.02 -9.71
CA ILE A 82 6.35 -9.63 -9.29
C ILE A 82 6.13 -8.68 -10.45
N GLU A 83 5.27 -7.69 -10.22
CA GLU A 83 5.14 -6.49 -11.04
C GLU A 83 5.29 -5.24 -10.16
N ILE A 84 6.06 -4.26 -10.64
CA ILE A 84 6.32 -3.02 -9.90
C ILE A 84 5.93 -1.83 -10.79
N THR A 85 4.94 -1.07 -10.33
CA THR A 85 4.57 0.22 -10.94
C THR A 85 5.02 1.35 -10.02
N VAL A 86 5.64 2.38 -10.59
CA VAL A 86 6.14 3.53 -9.83
C VAL A 86 5.64 4.86 -10.38
N LEU A 87 5.47 5.83 -9.48
CA LEU A 87 5.29 7.24 -9.82
C LEU A 87 6.51 8.02 -9.35
N ALA A 88 7.09 8.84 -10.22
CA ALA A 88 8.30 9.61 -9.93
C ALA A 88 8.22 11.05 -10.43
N LEU A 89 8.95 11.94 -9.75
CA LEU A 89 9.10 13.34 -10.14
C LEU A 89 10.22 13.50 -11.17
N ALA A 90 10.07 14.43 -12.12
CA ALA A 90 11.17 14.83 -13.00
C ALA A 90 12.19 15.70 -12.24
N ASP A 91 13.48 15.54 -12.52
CA ASP A 91 14.59 16.25 -11.86
C ASP A 91 14.42 17.78 -11.96
N ALA A 92 14.11 18.26 -13.16
CA ALA A 92 13.90 19.68 -13.47
C ALA A 92 12.48 20.18 -13.12
N GLY A 93 11.64 19.33 -12.50
CA GLY A 93 10.30 19.70 -12.06
C GLY A 93 10.32 20.70 -10.89
N LYS A 94 9.32 21.59 -10.86
CA LYS A 94 9.10 22.52 -9.73
C LYS A 94 8.67 21.77 -8.47
N THR A 95 7.85 20.75 -8.64
CA THR A 95 7.37 19.88 -7.56
C THR A 95 8.53 19.12 -6.93
N LYS A 96 8.62 19.16 -5.60
CA LYS A 96 9.60 18.42 -4.81
C LYS A 96 8.92 17.42 -3.89
N LYS A 97 9.61 16.32 -3.61
CA LYS A 97 9.15 15.30 -2.65
C LYS A 97 9.36 15.82 -1.23
N GLU A 98 8.36 15.66 -0.38
CA GLU A 98 8.39 15.99 1.05
C GLU A 98 7.94 14.76 1.83
N ILE A 99 8.82 14.26 2.69
CA ILE A 99 8.55 13.07 3.50
C ILE A 99 7.76 13.49 4.74
N ILE A 100 6.59 12.87 4.95
CA ILE A 100 5.82 13.07 6.18
C ILE A 100 6.38 12.12 7.24
N LYS A 101 7.04 12.70 8.25
CA LYS A 101 7.59 11.94 9.39
C LYS A 101 6.47 11.57 10.36
N SER A 102 6.48 10.33 10.82
CA SER A 102 5.49 9.81 11.77
C SER A 102 6.02 8.56 12.46
N ASP A 103 5.66 8.39 13.73
CA ASP A 103 5.90 7.17 14.50
C ASP A 103 4.73 6.16 14.36
N LEU A 104 3.76 6.45 13.48
CA LEU A 104 2.63 5.57 13.24
C LEU A 104 3.10 4.28 12.58
N PHE A 105 2.80 3.14 13.21
CA PHE A 105 3.00 1.84 12.58
C PHE A 105 2.04 1.67 11.40
N THR A 106 2.58 1.42 10.21
CA THR A 106 1.82 1.16 8.99
C THR A 106 2.10 -0.24 8.42
N GLY A 107 2.33 -1.20 9.31
CA GLY A 107 2.47 -2.61 8.97
C GLY A 107 3.91 -3.14 8.95
N TYR A 108 4.90 -2.28 8.75
CA TYR A 108 6.29 -2.73 8.65
C TYR A 108 7.28 -1.67 9.10
N GLU A 109 8.41 -2.14 9.63
CA GLU A 109 9.56 -1.32 9.96
C GLU A 109 10.19 -0.68 8.70
N ASN A 110 10.80 0.49 8.88
CA ASN A 110 11.53 1.23 7.86
C ASN A 110 10.71 1.58 6.61
N GLN A 111 9.41 1.84 6.79
CA GLN A 111 8.56 2.36 5.71
C GLN A 111 8.30 3.85 5.85
N THR A 112 8.17 4.50 4.70
CA THR A 112 7.66 5.87 4.64
C THR A 112 6.14 5.86 4.71
N VAL A 113 5.58 6.51 5.73
CA VAL A 113 4.14 6.57 5.98
C VAL A 113 3.41 7.34 4.88
N ALA A 114 3.93 8.51 4.51
CA ALA A 114 3.40 9.29 3.40
C ALA A 114 4.46 10.20 2.76
N ILE A 115 4.26 10.51 1.48
CA ILE A 115 5.06 11.47 0.73
C ILE A 115 4.11 12.49 0.11
N LYS A 116 4.36 13.78 0.37
CA LYS A 116 3.71 14.89 -0.34
C LYS A 116 4.57 15.24 -1.56
N ALA A 117 3.92 15.45 -2.70
CA ALA A 117 4.56 15.91 -3.93
C ALA A 117 3.63 16.88 -4.66
N GLY A 118 3.85 18.17 -4.41
CA GLY A 118 2.95 19.24 -4.87
C GLY A 118 1.66 19.17 -4.09
N ASP A 119 0.53 19.19 -4.80
CA ASP A 119 -0.80 19.24 -4.20
C ASP A 119 -1.36 17.83 -3.93
N LEU A 120 -0.51 16.80 -3.98
CA LEU A 120 -0.90 15.42 -3.70
C LEU A 120 -0.09 14.85 -2.55
N LEU A 121 -0.80 14.18 -1.66
CA LEU A 121 -0.28 13.31 -0.61
C LEU A 121 -0.50 11.85 -1.03
N PHE A 122 0.59 11.11 -1.12
CA PHE A 122 0.59 9.67 -1.35
C PHE A 122 0.77 8.96 -0.03
N ILE A 123 -0.19 8.12 0.36
CA ILE A 123 -0.11 7.33 1.58
C ILE A 123 0.35 5.91 1.22
N THR A 124 1.17 5.31 2.09
CA THR A 124 1.55 3.89 1.98
C THR A 124 0.31 2.98 2.07
N GLY A 125 0.43 1.74 1.61
CA GLY A 125 -0.68 0.79 1.72
C GLY A 125 -1.05 0.57 3.19
N LEU A 126 -2.28 0.91 3.57
CA LEU A 126 -2.76 0.78 4.95
C LEU A 126 -3.54 -0.52 5.14
N MET A 127 -3.20 -1.23 6.21
CA MET A 127 -3.97 -2.34 6.76
C MET A 127 -4.31 -2.03 8.21
N ALA A 128 -5.29 -2.74 8.75
CA ALA A 128 -5.67 -2.61 10.15
C ALA A 128 -4.72 -3.41 11.04
N ALA A 129 -3.53 -2.86 11.28
CA ALA A 129 -2.47 -3.54 12.01
C ALA A 129 -1.67 -2.60 12.92
N ASP A 130 -1.17 -3.16 14.02
CA ASP A 130 -0.19 -2.58 14.94
C ASP A 130 1.03 -3.50 15.10
N GLU A 131 1.98 -3.18 15.99
CA GLU A 131 3.20 -3.99 16.18
C GLU A 131 2.95 -5.47 16.54
N ASN A 132 1.74 -5.83 16.99
CA ASN A 132 1.37 -7.18 17.38
C ASN A 132 0.63 -7.96 16.29
N GLY A 133 0.40 -7.38 15.11
CA GLY A 133 -0.37 -7.99 14.03
C GLY A 133 -1.65 -7.21 13.73
N VAL A 134 -2.77 -7.91 13.57
CA VAL A 134 -4.07 -7.25 13.31
C VAL A 134 -4.43 -6.37 14.50
N ALA A 135 -4.96 -5.18 14.20
CA ALA A 135 -5.33 -4.21 15.22
C ALA A 135 -6.34 -4.81 16.21
N SER A 136 -6.08 -4.58 17.50
CA SER A 136 -6.91 -5.11 18.59
C SER A 136 -8.40 -4.80 18.39
N GLY A 137 -9.25 -5.84 18.51
CA GLY A 137 -10.70 -5.74 18.31
C GLY A 137 -11.17 -5.89 16.86
N CYS A 138 -10.25 -5.95 15.88
CA CYS A 138 -10.58 -6.18 14.47
C CYS A 138 -10.28 -7.60 13.97
N GLU A 139 -9.99 -8.51 14.90
CA GLU A 139 -9.87 -9.95 14.66
C GLU A 139 -11.21 -10.68 14.79
N ILE A 140 -11.30 -11.89 14.24
CA ILE A 140 -12.44 -12.78 14.45
C ILE A 140 -12.37 -13.36 15.88
N ASP A 141 -13.42 -13.18 16.69
CA ASP A 141 -13.55 -13.93 17.94
C ASP A 141 -13.90 -15.39 17.63
N SER A 142 -12.98 -16.32 17.90
CA SER A 142 -13.16 -17.75 17.64
C SER A 142 -14.36 -18.36 18.40
N ARG A 143 -14.82 -17.73 19.48
CA ARG A 143 -16.01 -18.15 20.24
C ARG A 143 -17.31 -17.63 19.63
N GLN A 144 -17.24 -16.57 18.81
CA GLN A 144 -18.39 -15.91 18.18
C GLN A 144 -18.08 -15.49 16.74
N PRO A 145 -17.72 -16.43 15.84
CA PRO A 145 -17.14 -16.11 14.52
C PRO A 145 -18.11 -15.41 13.56
N TYR A 146 -19.42 -15.47 13.83
CA TYR A 146 -20.46 -14.83 13.04
C TYR A 146 -20.98 -13.51 13.67
N PHE A 147 -20.42 -13.08 14.80
CA PHE A 147 -20.87 -11.90 15.53
C PHE A 147 -19.94 -10.72 15.28
N GLY A 148 -20.30 -9.87 14.32
CA GLY A 148 -19.55 -8.67 13.93
C GLY A 148 -19.02 -8.73 12.51
N SER A 149 -18.37 -7.64 12.08
CA SER A 149 -17.68 -7.57 10.79
C SER A 149 -16.26 -7.10 11.02
N THR A 150 -15.30 -7.99 10.75
CA THR A 150 -13.87 -7.66 10.76
C THR A 150 -13.58 -6.61 9.70
N ALA A 151 -14.10 -6.76 8.48
CA ALA A 151 -13.99 -5.77 7.42
C ALA A 151 -14.41 -4.36 7.85
N GLN A 152 -15.55 -4.22 8.54
CA GLN A 152 -15.99 -2.92 9.04
C GLN A 152 -15.01 -2.35 10.08
N CYS A 153 -14.61 -3.14 11.08
CA CYS A 153 -13.65 -2.73 12.12
C CYS A 153 -12.30 -2.33 11.51
N GLN A 154 -11.76 -3.19 10.65
CA GLN A 154 -10.49 -2.97 9.98
C GLN A 154 -10.55 -1.68 9.14
N MET A 155 -11.64 -1.45 8.42
CA MET A 155 -11.81 -0.22 7.68
C MET A 155 -11.89 1.01 8.57
N GLU A 156 -12.60 0.96 9.71
CA GLU A 156 -12.63 2.08 10.67
C GLU A 156 -11.23 2.42 11.21
N TYR A 157 -10.44 1.39 11.53
CA TYR A 157 -9.05 1.56 11.95
C TYR A 157 -8.19 2.21 10.85
N ILE A 158 -8.30 1.71 9.62
CA ILE A 158 -7.59 2.25 8.45
C ILE A 158 -7.94 3.72 8.23
N LEU A 159 -9.22 4.09 8.25
CA LEU A 159 -9.68 5.48 8.06
C LEU A 159 -9.15 6.40 9.16
N LYS A 160 -9.16 5.94 10.41
CA LYS A 160 -8.61 6.67 11.55
C LYS A 160 -7.11 6.96 11.36
N ASN A 161 -6.35 5.98 10.88
CA ASN A 161 -4.93 6.17 10.61
C ASN A 161 -4.68 7.06 9.38
N ALA A 162 -5.46 6.89 8.31
CA ALA A 162 -5.40 7.76 7.13
C ALA A 162 -5.66 9.23 7.50
N GLU A 163 -6.66 9.52 8.34
CA GLU A 163 -6.95 10.89 8.78
C GLU A 163 -5.80 11.48 9.61
N LYS A 164 -5.17 10.72 10.52
CA LYS A 164 -3.98 11.18 11.25
C LYS A 164 -2.84 11.57 10.29
N ILE A 165 -2.60 10.73 9.26
CA ILE A 165 -1.58 10.99 8.25
C ILE A 165 -1.92 12.25 7.44
N CYS A 166 -3.20 12.41 7.06
CA CYS A 166 -3.67 13.62 6.38
C CYS A 166 -3.41 14.87 7.22
N GLN A 167 -3.71 14.84 8.52
CA GLN A 167 -3.48 15.95 9.43
C GLN A 167 -1.99 16.32 9.56
N MET A 168 -1.10 15.32 9.61
CA MET A 168 0.36 15.55 9.60
C MET A 168 0.85 16.26 8.34
N ALA A 169 0.15 16.07 7.21
CA ALA A 169 0.44 16.73 5.94
C ALA A 169 -0.35 18.05 5.73
N GLY A 170 -1.13 18.50 6.72
CA GLY A 170 -1.92 19.73 6.61
C GLY A 170 -3.19 19.59 5.76
N THR A 171 -3.69 18.38 5.54
CA THR A 171 -4.95 18.10 4.81
C THR A 171 -5.92 17.27 5.65
N SER A 172 -6.99 16.79 5.04
CA SER A 172 -7.97 15.87 5.65
C SER A 172 -8.34 14.77 4.67
N LEU A 173 -8.75 13.62 5.19
CA LEU A 173 -9.29 12.51 4.39
C LEU A 173 -10.50 12.93 3.53
N LYS A 174 -11.20 14.01 3.90
CA LYS A 174 -12.22 14.65 3.07
C LYS A 174 -11.71 15.05 1.68
N ASN A 175 -10.42 15.30 1.53
CA ASN A 175 -9.78 15.66 0.28
C ASN A 175 -9.28 14.43 -0.50
N VAL A 176 -9.75 13.22 -0.18
CA VAL A 176 -9.35 12.01 -0.90
C VAL A 176 -9.76 12.09 -2.38
N VAL A 177 -8.79 11.88 -3.28
CA VAL A 177 -8.97 11.97 -4.73
C VAL A 177 -8.80 10.63 -5.45
N ARG A 178 -8.25 9.62 -4.75
CA ARG A 178 -8.21 8.23 -5.24
C ARG A 178 -8.27 7.26 -4.07
N ILE A 179 -9.14 6.28 -4.17
CA ILE A 179 -9.24 5.16 -3.24
C ILE A 179 -9.14 3.86 -4.04
N GLN A 180 -8.14 3.05 -3.74
CA GLN A 180 -8.16 1.63 -4.12
C GLN A 180 -8.23 0.77 -2.88
N GLN A 181 -9.15 -0.19 -2.88
CA GLN A 181 -9.25 -1.20 -1.84
C GLN A 181 -9.06 -2.59 -2.43
N PHE A 182 -8.20 -3.35 -1.76
CA PHE A 182 -7.94 -4.75 -2.06
C PHE A 182 -8.56 -5.56 -0.92
N HIS A 183 -9.55 -6.38 -1.27
CA HIS A 183 -10.31 -7.22 -0.34
C HIS A 183 -9.95 -8.68 -0.54
N THR A 184 -9.77 -9.44 0.54
CA THR A 184 -9.61 -10.90 0.42
C THR A 184 -10.92 -11.63 0.12
N ASP A 185 -12.04 -10.98 0.40
CA ASP A 185 -13.39 -11.41 0.06
C ASP A 185 -14.23 -10.16 -0.26
N LEU A 186 -14.60 -9.99 -1.53
CA LEU A 186 -15.32 -8.80 -1.96
C LEU A 186 -16.77 -8.76 -1.46
N SER A 187 -17.31 -9.87 -0.94
CA SER A 187 -18.62 -9.86 -0.29
C SER A 187 -18.64 -9.01 0.98
N GLU A 188 -17.48 -8.81 1.62
CA GLU A 188 -17.30 -7.94 2.78
C GLU A 188 -17.17 -6.44 2.41
N PHE A 189 -17.24 -6.09 1.12
CA PHE A 189 -17.12 -4.71 0.66
C PHE A 189 -18.16 -3.78 1.30
N TYR A 190 -19.41 -4.21 1.40
CA TYR A 190 -20.48 -3.34 1.92
C TYR A 190 -20.24 -2.92 3.38
N PRO A 191 -19.94 -3.83 4.32
CA PRO A 191 -19.49 -3.45 5.67
C PRO A 191 -18.32 -2.46 5.69
N ALA A 192 -17.29 -2.65 4.86
CA ALA A 192 -16.17 -1.71 4.75
C ALA A 192 -16.63 -0.33 4.22
N TYR A 193 -17.51 -0.32 3.22
CA TYR A 193 -18.08 0.91 2.67
C TYR A 193 -18.93 1.69 3.68
N GLN A 194 -19.62 1.00 4.60
CA GLN A 194 -20.35 1.67 5.69
C GLN A 194 -19.41 2.50 6.59
N SER A 195 -18.17 2.06 6.80
CA SER A 195 -17.16 2.84 7.53
C SER A 195 -16.82 4.14 6.81
N TRP A 196 -16.75 4.13 5.47
CA TRP A 196 -16.60 5.37 4.70
C TRP A 196 -17.81 6.29 4.83
N GLN A 197 -19.04 5.77 4.70
CA GLN A 197 -20.27 6.57 4.84
C GLN A 197 -20.40 7.20 6.23
N LYS A 198 -19.94 6.51 7.28
CA LYS A 198 -19.89 7.05 8.64
C LYS A 198 -18.87 8.20 8.77
N ASN A 199 -17.71 8.10 8.13
CA ASN A 199 -16.64 9.10 8.24
C ASN A 199 -16.83 10.29 7.29
N LEU A 200 -17.38 10.06 6.09
CA LEU A 200 -17.57 11.04 5.02
C LEU A 200 -19.03 10.98 4.49
N PRO A 201 -20.02 11.33 5.32
CA PRO A 201 -21.42 11.14 4.98
C PRO A 201 -21.82 11.96 3.74
N GLY A 202 -22.44 11.29 2.77
CA GLY A 202 -22.94 11.92 1.54
C GLY A 202 -21.87 12.34 0.54
N GLN A 203 -20.59 12.08 0.81
CA GLN A 203 -19.50 12.40 -0.10
C GLN A 203 -19.40 11.36 -1.22
N ALA A 204 -19.25 11.81 -2.46
CA ALA A 204 -18.89 10.94 -3.58
C ALA A 204 -17.42 10.51 -3.44
N LEU A 205 -17.17 9.20 -3.51
CA LEU A 205 -15.84 8.62 -3.28
C LEU A 205 -15.23 8.14 -4.61
N PRO A 206 -14.02 8.58 -4.98
CA PRO A 206 -13.34 8.18 -6.23
C PRO A 206 -12.71 6.79 -6.07
N PHE A 207 -13.55 5.76 -6.16
CA PHE A 207 -13.29 4.44 -5.61
C PHE A 207 -13.03 3.35 -6.64
N SER A 208 -12.18 2.39 -6.29
CA SER A 208 -12.06 1.09 -6.94
C SER A 208 -11.91 -0.01 -5.89
N ALA A 209 -12.74 -1.05 -5.96
CA ALA A 209 -12.66 -2.24 -5.10
C ALA A 209 -12.20 -3.42 -5.95
N VAL A 210 -11.21 -4.18 -5.48
CA VAL A 210 -10.65 -5.32 -6.18
C VAL A 210 -10.54 -6.48 -5.20
N GLU A 211 -10.99 -7.67 -5.61
CA GLU A 211 -10.72 -8.89 -4.86
C GLU A 211 -9.30 -9.38 -5.15
N VAL A 212 -8.56 -9.75 -4.10
CA VAL A 212 -7.21 -10.31 -4.18
C VAL A 212 -7.13 -11.60 -3.37
N PRO A 213 -6.21 -12.52 -3.69
CA PRO A 213 -6.08 -13.73 -2.89
C PRO A 213 -5.66 -13.43 -1.45
N ALA A 214 -6.18 -14.22 -0.53
CA ALA A 214 -5.66 -14.30 0.82
C ALA A 214 -4.35 -15.12 0.87
N PRO A 215 -3.48 -14.88 1.86
CA PRO A 215 -3.56 -13.80 2.84
C PRO A 215 -3.00 -12.47 2.29
N LEU A 216 -3.47 -11.36 2.88
CA LEU A 216 -2.76 -10.08 2.79
C LEU A 216 -1.41 -10.16 3.52
N PRO A 217 -0.51 -9.20 3.30
CA PRO A 217 0.83 -9.27 3.89
C PRO A 217 0.90 -9.34 5.42
N ILE A 218 -0.10 -8.80 6.11
CA ILE A 218 -0.27 -9.00 7.55
C ILE A 218 -1.37 -10.06 7.71
N PRO A 219 -1.03 -11.27 8.16
CA PRO A 219 -2.00 -12.33 8.34
C PRO A 219 -3.17 -11.88 9.23
N GLY A 220 -4.41 -12.18 8.79
CA GLY A 220 -5.64 -11.78 9.48
C GLY A 220 -6.23 -10.44 9.03
N CYS A 221 -5.46 -9.57 8.37
CA CYS A 221 -6.04 -8.44 7.65
C CYS A 221 -6.79 -8.94 6.41
N THR A 222 -7.99 -8.42 6.18
CA THR A 222 -8.84 -8.73 5.01
C THR A 222 -8.96 -7.55 4.05
N ILE A 223 -8.53 -6.36 4.46
CA ILE A 223 -8.57 -5.13 3.66
C ILE A 223 -7.21 -4.43 3.64
N LEU A 224 -6.74 -4.10 2.44
CA LEU A 224 -5.60 -3.20 2.17
C LEU A 224 -6.11 -1.98 1.40
N THR A 225 -5.78 -0.78 1.86
CA THR A 225 -6.23 0.47 1.22
C THR A 225 -5.05 1.33 0.74
N ASP A 226 -5.11 1.75 -0.52
CA ASP A 226 -4.21 2.71 -1.16
C ASP A 226 -4.93 4.04 -1.36
N LEU A 227 -4.36 5.13 -0.84
CA LEU A 227 -5.00 6.46 -0.82
C LEU A 227 -4.13 7.54 -1.43
N TRP A 228 -4.76 8.39 -2.24
CA TRP A 228 -4.20 9.67 -2.69
C TRP A 228 -5.11 10.78 -2.20
N VAL A 229 -4.53 11.80 -1.59
CA VAL A 229 -5.27 12.88 -0.96
C VAL A 229 -4.76 14.21 -1.49
N TYR A 230 -5.69 15.10 -1.87
CA TYR A 230 -5.34 16.46 -2.28
C TYR A 230 -4.89 17.27 -1.07
N VAL A 231 -3.81 18.04 -1.23
CA VAL A 231 -3.31 19.01 -0.24
C VAL A 231 -3.49 20.40 -0.84
N PRO A 232 -4.45 21.20 -0.33
CA PRO A 232 -4.77 22.52 -0.86
C PRO A 232 -3.67 23.57 -0.66
#